data_AF-A0A7J5EVQ9-F1
#
_entry.id   AF-A0A7J5EVQ9-F1
#
_cell.length_a   1.000
_cell.length_b   1.000
_cell.length_c   1.000
_cell.angle_alpha   90.00
_cell.angle_beta   90.00
_cell.angle_gamma   90.00
#
_symmetry.space_group_name_H-M   'P 1'
#
loop_
_entity.id
_entity.type
_entity.pdbx_description
1 polymer ?
#
loop_
_entity_poly.entity_id
_entity_poly.type
_entity_poly.pdbx_seq_one_letter_code
_entity_poly.pdbx_strand_id
1 'polypeptide(L)'
;MMRALARFLLSAALPLSLVSLSACVTEDDEVASVPEEAFPGQTGRPGVARVMSGHGELELAYEVIDGMAIAEGDIVLGKADELEGDVAKSASRSAATYRWTHGWVPYQLGSGFSADERNEIEAAVALWDLLSLYDFRERTTETSYIVFRRVDDGCSSAVGRQTGVQYVNVSGGCSLGNVLHEVGHALGLYHEQMRADRDRYITINWRNIEAGKEGNFRSYVERGLDGTDQLGFDFGSIMLYGSYFFSDNGEPTIVKKDGSTFDAQRSTPSDTDLGGANRFLTYAPGTPLFNIRNVGSGLCLDLGVDQRTRGTRLSQRTCDGSPSQRWYVWDTPNSAADVIINAWSGMCVAGDASASDPQRMRQLPCNRLGNMGIWLQYAWAPSTDRLLTIPAWSQCVEVRGASTSSGAAVDRAACDRASNQRWRFTAI
;
A
#
# COMPACT_ATOMS: atom_id res chain seq x y z
N MET A 1 30.22 1.38 -38.09
CA MET A 1 30.33 0.17 -38.95
C MET A 1 30.14 -1.06 -38.08
N MET A 2 29.21 -1.92 -38.51
CA MET A 2 28.56 -3.00 -37.76
C MET A 2 29.53 -4.00 -37.11
N ARG A 3 29.25 -4.41 -35.87
CA ARG A 3 29.68 -5.70 -35.32
C ARG A 3 28.46 -6.61 -35.23
N ALA A 4 28.47 -7.66 -36.04
CA ALA A 4 27.51 -8.75 -36.02
C ALA A 4 27.77 -9.66 -34.81
N LEU A 5 26.73 -9.94 -34.03
CA LEU A 5 26.74 -10.95 -32.97
C LEU A 5 26.35 -12.30 -33.60
N ALA A 6 27.31 -13.23 -33.59
CA ALA A 6 27.08 -14.62 -33.94
C ALA A 6 26.41 -15.34 -32.77
N ARG A 7 25.31 -16.03 -33.08
CA ARG A 7 24.64 -17.00 -32.21
C ARG A 7 25.57 -18.19 -31.97
N PHE A 8 25.74 -18.60 -30.72
CA PHE A 8 26.14 -19.96 -30.39
C PHE A 8 25.14 -20.55 -29.40
N LEU A 9 24.37 -21.53 -29.90
CA LEU A 9 23.59 -22.47 -29.11
C LEU A 9 24.56 -23.45 -28.47
N LEU A 10 24.55 -23.57 -27.14
CA LEU A 10 24.99 -24.79 -26.47
C LEU A 10 23.88 -25.23 -25.51
N SER A 11 23.24 -26.34 -25.85
CA SER A 11 22.39 -27.09 -24.96
C SER A 11 23.26 -27.84 -23.95
N ALA A 12 23.00 -27.64 -22.67
CA ALA A 12 23.44 -28.57 -21.65
C ALA A 12 22.30 -28.69 -20.63
N ALA A 13 21.53 -29.77 -20.76
CA ALA A 13 20.58 -30.19 -19.75
C ALA A 13 21.37 -30.76 -18.57
N LEU A 14 21.28 -30.11 -17.41
CA LEU A 14 21.63 -30.70 -16.12
C LEU A 14 20.33 -31.03 -15.37
N PRO A 15 20.21 -32.22 -14.75
CA PRO A 15 19.03 -32.57 -13.97
C PRO A 15 19.08 -31.78 -12.65
N LEU A 16 18.04 -30.98 -12.39
CA LEU A 16 17.77 -30.43 -11.07
C LEU A 16 17.34 -31.59 -10.16
N SER A 17 18.27 -32.10 -9.37
CA SER A 17 17.94 -32.91 -8.19
C SER A 17 17.28 -32.00 -7.16
N LEU A 18 15.97 -32.19 -6.92
CA LEU A 18 15.26 -31.60 -5.79
C LEU A 18 15.92 -32.06 -4.49
N VAL A 19 16.62 -31.16 -3.83
CA VAL A 19 16.90 -31.27 -2.40
C VAL A 19 15.67 -30.69 -1.69
N SER A 20 14.84 -31.57 -1.13
CA SER A 20 13.79 -31.15 -0.22
C SER A 20 14.45 -30.66 1.08
N LEU A 21 14.55 -29.34 1.26
CA LEU A 21 14.72 -28.77 2.60
C LEU A 21 13.42 -29.02 3.36
N SER A 22 13.34 -30.16 4.05
CA SER A 22 12.41 -30.31 5.18
C SER A 22 13.03 -29.53 6.33
N ALA A 23 12.71 -28.25 6.44
CA ALA A 23 12.96 -27.51 7.67
C ALA A 23 12.07 -28.15 8.74
N CYS A 24 12.69 -28.74 9.77
CA CYS A 24 12.00 -29.04 11.02
C CYS A 24 11.57 -27.69 11.60
N VAL A 25 10.29 -27.36 11.46
CA VAL A 25 9.64 -26.35 12.28
C VAL A 25 9.48 -27.00 13.65
N THR A 26 10.35 -26.65 14.59
CA THR A 26 10.00 -26.77 16.00
C THR A 26 8.81 -25.85 16.24
N GLU A 27 7.82 -26.34 16.98
CA GLU A 27 6.71 -25.52 17.49
C GLU A 27 7.32 -24.39 18.32
N ASP A 28 7.57 -23.24 17.69
CA ASP A 28 7.90 -22.02 18.41
C ASP A 28 6.61 -21.56 19.07
N ASP A 29 6.67 -21.39 20.39
CA ASP A 29 5.65 -20.73 21.20
C ASP A 29 5.10 -19.50 20.43
N GLU A 30 3.78 -19.35 20.34
CA GLU A 30 3.15 -18.14 19.81
C GLU A 30 3.58 -16.94 20.68
N VAL A 31 4.71 -16.33 20.35
CA VAL A 31 5.14 -15.07 20.93
C VAL A 31 4.14 -14.04 20.42
N ALA A 32 3.17 -13.70 21.26
CA ALA A 32 2.24 -12.61 20.99
C ALA A 32 3.05 -11.37 20.57
N SER A 33 2.74 -10.82 19.41
CA SER A 33 3.39 -9.59 18.93
C SER A 33 3.26 -8.51 19.99
N VAL A 34 4.35 -7.82 20.32
CA VAL A 34 4.31 -6.64 21.19
C VAL A 34 3.89 -5.40 20.40
N PRO A 35 3.24 -4.41 21.04
CA PRO A 35 2.95 -3.13 20.41
C PRO A 35 4.21 -2.46 19.89
N GLU A 36 4.10 -1.80 18.73
CA GLU A 36 5.13 -0.86 18.30
C GLU A 36 5.05 0.37 19.21
N GLU A 37 6.19 0.76 19.76
CA GLU A 37 6.31 1.98 20.55
C GLU A 37 7.60 2.71 20.16
N ALA A 38 7.50 4.04 20.00
CA ALA A 38 8.63 4.93 19.82
C ALA A 38 9.57 4.93 21.04
N PHE A 39 8.99 4.71 22.22
CA PHE A 39 9.69 4.64 23.51
C PHE A 39 9.06 3.52 24.37
N PRO A 40 9.43 2.25 24.15
CA PRO A 40 8.82 1.10 24.82
C PRO A 40 8.85 1.22 26.35
N GLY A 41 7.72 0.93 26.98
CA GLY A 41 7.58 0.98 28.44
C GLY A 41 7.68 2.37 29.07
N GLN A 42 7.67 3.44 28.27
CA GLN A 42 7.64 4.81 28.76
C GLN A 42 6.24 5.43 28.59
N THR A 43 5.84 6.22 29.58
CA THR A 43 4.60 7.02 29.55
C THR A 43 4.95 8.49 29.61
N GLY A 44 4.39 9.27 28.68
CA GLY A 44 4.63 10.70 28.57
C GLY A 44 3.61 11.56 29.29
N ARG A 45 3.85 12.88 29.31
CA ARG A 45 2.82 13.85 29.69
C ARG A 45 1.78 13.92 28.57
N PRO A 46 0.47 13.78 28.85
CA PRO A 46 -0.55 13.98 27.83
C PRO A 46 -0.52 15.43 27.32
N GLY A 47 -0.58 15.58 26.01
CA GLY A 47 -0.68 16.84 25.29
C GLY A 47 -1.88 16.83 24.35
N VAL A 48 -2.42 18.02 24.07
CA VAL A 48 -3.52 18.20 23.12
C VAL A 48 -3.19 19.37 22.22
N ALA A 49 -3.14 19.12 20.91
CA ALA A 49 -3.00 20.16 19.89
C ALA A 49 -4.38 20.46 19.30
N ARG A 50 -4.71 21.74 19.11
CA ARG A 50 -5.92 22.14 18.38
C ARG A 50 -5.59 22.25 16.90
N VAL A 51 -6.29 21.47 16.09
CA VAL A 51 -6.02 21.33 14.66
C VAL A 51 -7.28 21.67 13.88
N MET A 52 -7.13 22.53 12.86
CA MET A 52 -8.19 22.86 11.92
C MET A 52 -8.26 21.80 10.82
N SER A 53 -9.31 20.97 10.84
CA SER A 53 -9.61 19.97 9.81
C SER A 53 -10.61 20.50 8.77
N GLY A 54 -10.88 19.70 7.73
CA GLY A 54 -12.01 19.96 6.81
C GLY A 54 -13.40 19.88 7.45
N HIS A 55 -13.48 19.46 8.73
CA HIS A 55 -14.70 19.28 9.51
C HIS A 55 -14.81 20.25 10.71
N GLY A 56 -13.87 21.19 10.88
CA GLY A 56 -13.83 22.15 11.99
C GLY A 56 -12.57 22.04 12.87
N GLU A 57 -12.56 22.79 13.97
CA GLU A 57 -11.51 22.74 15.00
C GLU A 57 -11.66 21.44 15.80
N LEU A 58 -10.60 20.65 15.86
CA LEU A 58 -10.55 19.36 16.55
C LEU A 58 -9.31 19.29 17.46
N GLU A 59 -9.42 18.47 18.51
CA GLU A 59 -8.35 18.27 19.49
C GLU A 59 -7.60 16.95 19.21
N LEU A 60 -6.31 17.06 18.89
CA LEU A 60 -5.38 15.96 18.66
C LEU A 60 -4.64 15.63 19.95
N ALA A 61 -4.97 14.50 20.57
CA ALA A 61 -4.25 13.97 21.73
C ALA A 61 -2.92 13.30 21.33
N TYR A 62 -1.86 13.51 22.11
CA TYR A 62 -0.55 12.87 21.98
C TYR A 62 0.12 12.74 23.37
N GLU A 63 1.18 11.94 23.47
CA GLU A 63 2.04 11.88 24.64
C GLU A 63 3.37 12.60 24.36
N VAL A 64 3.83 13.43 25.30
CA VAL A 64 5.17 14.01 25.24
C VAL A 64 6.16 13.10 25.93
N ILE A 65 7.03 12.47 25.14
CA ILE A 65 8.11 11.58 25.61
C ILE A 65 9.42 12.09 25.02
N ASP A 66 10.41 12.36 25.88
CA ASP A 66 11.71 12.93 25.53
C ASP A 66 11.63 14.19 24.62
N GLY A 67 10.68 15.07 24.92
CA GLY A 67 10.45 16.30 24.15
C GLY A 67 9.78 16.09 22.77
N MET A 68 9.45 14.85 22.40
CA MET A 68 8.75 14.50 21.17
C MET A 68 7.26 14.27 21.45
N ALA A 69 6.40 14.70 20.54
CA ALA A 69 4.97 14.37 20.58
C ALA A 69 4.72 13.07 19.82
N ILE A 70 4.26 12.07 20.56
CA ILE A 70 4.03 10.70 20.08
C ILE A 70 2.53 10.41 20.09
N ALA A 71 2.02 9.98 18.95
CA ALA A 71 0.66 9.52 18.74
C ALA A 71 0.70 8.00 18.55
N GLU A 72 -0.31 7.26 19.02
CA GLU A 72 -0.43 5.82 18.73
C GLU A 72 0.79 4.98 19.16
N GLY A 73 1.54 5.43 20.16
CA GLY A 73 2.74 4.73 20.59
C GLY A 73 3.95 4.94 19.68
N ASP A 74 3.82 4.96 18.35
CA ASP A 74 4.91 4.93 17.36
C ASP A 74 4.87 6.05 16.29
N ILE A 75 3.82 6.87 16.23
CA ILE A 75 3.72 7.99 15.28
C ILE A 75 4.34 9.25 15.87
N VAL A 76 5.45 9.70 15.26
CA VAL A 76 6.11 10.95 15.65
C VAL A 76 5.46 12.14 14.95
N LEU A 77 4.81 13.03 15.72
CA LEU A 77 4.19 14.25 15.21
C LEU A 77 5.19 15.41 15.05
N GLY A 78 6.33 15.36 15.76
CA GLY A 78 7.34 16.41 15.81
C GLY A 78 7.80 16.67 17.24
N LYS A 79 8.56 17.75 17.47
CA LYS A 79 8.88 18.18 18.84
C LYS A 79 7.65 18.80 19.49
N ALA A 80 7.46 18.51 20.77
CA ALA A 80 6.29 18.95 21.52
C ALA A 80 6.20 20.47 21.70
N ASP A 81 7.35 21.15 21.84
CA ASP A 81 7.44 22.61 21.96
C ASP A 81 7.16 23.35 20.65
N GLU A 82 7.42 22.71 19.51
CA GLU A 82 7.09 23.20 18.17
C GLU A 82 5.61 22.98 17.79
N LEU A 83 4.88 22.15 18.55
CA LEU A 83 3.45 21.90 18.36
C LEU A 83 2.55 22.83 19.19
N GLU A 84 3.11 23.55 20.18
CA GLU A 84 2.45 24.63 20.91
C GLU A 84 2.53 25.95 20.13
N GLY A 85 1.92 25.99 18.93
CA GLY A 85 1.86 27.20 18.10
C GLY A 85 1.59 26.91 16.61
N ASP A 86 0.37 27.19 16.17
CA ASP A 86 -0.11 27.23 14.77
C ASP A 86 0.68 26.44 13.71
N VAL A 87 0.49 25.12 13.57
CA VAL A 87 0.82 24.41 12.31
C VAL A 87 -0.04 23.17 12.01
N ALA A 88 -0.66 23.23 10.81
CA ALA A 88 -1.01 22.20 9.82
C ALA A 88 -1.24 20.71 10.18
N LYS A 89 -2.54 20.33 10.08
CA LYS A 89 -3.16 19.21 9.32
C LYS A 89 -2.38 17.86 9.21
N SER A 90 -2.97 16.78 9.72
CA SER A 90 -2.51 15.38 9.59
C SER A 90 -3.38 14.60 8.58
N ALA A 91 -2.95 13.42 8.09
CA ALA A 91 -3.58 12.09 8.13
C ALA A 91 -2.67 11.00 7.52
N SER A 92 -3.18 9.88 6.99
CA SER A 92 -2.73 9.54 5.63
C SER A 92 -3.01 10.77 4.79
N ARG A 93 -1.99 11.61 4.69
CA ARG A 93 -2.20 13.04 4.55
C ARG A 93 -2.93 13.36 3.26
N SER A 94 -4.24 13.60 3.31
CA SER A 94 -5.10 13.74 2.13
C SER A 94 -4.64 14.88 1.21
N ALA A 95 -3.97 15.87 1.81
CA ALA A 95 -3.31 16.95 1.13
C ALA A 95 -2.08 16.47 0.33
N ALA A 96 -2.06 16.84 -0.95
CA ALA A 96 -1.02 16.45 -1.90
C ALA A 96 0.40 16.82 -1.48
N THR A 97 0.58 17.78 -0.57
CA THR A 97 1.88 18.24 -0.03
C THR A 97 2.65 17.15 0.69
N TYR A 98 2.00 16.06 1.04
CA TYR A 98 2.54 15.00 1.88
C TYR A 98 2.59 13.65 1.19
N ARG A 99 2.28 13.64 -0.10
CA ARG A 99 2.57 12.52 -0.99
C ARG A 99 4.03 12.61 -1.41
N TRP A 100 4.70 11.47 -1.54
CA TRP A 100 5.96 11.41 -2.26
C TRP A 100 5.68 11.62 -3.75
N THR A 101 5.99 12.81 -4.25
CA THR A 101 5.71 13.20 -5.64
C THR A 101 6.33 12.19 -6.61
N HIS A 102 5.57 11.76 -7.62
CA HIS A 102 6.02 10.76 -8.61
C HIS A 102 6.37 9.37 -8.03
N GLY A 103 6.07 9.13 -6.75
CA GLY A 103 6.39 7.90 -6.05
C GLY A 103 7.85 7.79 -5.66
N TRP A 104 8.66 8.83 -5.88
CA TRP A 104 10.09 8.79 -5.54
C TRP A 104 10.27 9.01 -4.04
N VAL A 105 10.88 8.04 -3.38
CA VAL A 105 11.20 8.05 -1.96
C VAL A 105 12.72 8.04 -1.81
N PRO A 106 13.38 9.20 -1.78
CA PRO A 106 14.80 9.27 -1.49
C PRO A 106 15.02 8.84 -0.03
N TYR A 107 15.97 7.95 0.20
CA TYR A 107 16.30 7.48 1.53
C TYR A 107 17.82 7.41 1.76
N GLN A 108 18.20 7.40 3.03
CA GLN A 108 19.59 7.21 3.46
C GLN A 108 19.61 6.39 4.75
N LEU A 109 20.61 5.52 4.89
CA LEU A 109 20.88 4.83 6.16
C LEU A 109 21.83 5.68 7.01
N GLY A 110 21.44 5.89 8.27
CA GLY A 110 22.29 6.48 9.29
C GLY A 110 23.48 5.57 9.65
N SER A 111 24.40 6.11 10.44
CA SER A 111 25.50 5.34 11.03
C SER A 111 25.02 4.58 12.28
N GLY A 112 25.85 3.65 12.77
CA GLY A 112 25.62 2.95 14.03
C GLY A 112 24.89 1.62 13.92
N PHE A 113 24.24 1.32 12.79
CA PHE A 113 23.57 0.02 12.60
C PHE A 113 24.55 -1.16 12.52
N SER A 114 24.17 -2.26 13.18
CA SER A 114 24.78 -3.59 13.01
C SER A 114 24.52 -4.12 11.59
N ALA A 115 25.18 -5.22 11.22
CA ALA A 115 24.96 -5.84 9.91
C ALA A 115 23.52 -6.36 9.77
N ASP A 116 22.97 -6.96 10.83
CA ASP A 116 21.62 -7.51 10.82
C ASP A 116 20.57 -6.40 10.76
N GLU A 117 20.71 -5.34 11.57
CA GLU A 117 19.82 -4.16 11.53
C GLU A 117 19.79 -3.52 10.12
N ARG A 118 20.95 -3.47 9.43
CA ARG A 118 21.01 -2.99 8.04
C ARG A 118 20.28 -3.91 7.07
N ASN A 119 20.47 -5.22 7.20
CA ASN A 119 19.81 -6.20 6.33
C ASN A 119 18.28 -6.10 6.45
N GLU A 120 17.75 -5.89 7.66
CA GLU A 120 16.30 -5.71 7.86
C GLU A 120 15.78 -4.43 7.18
N ILE A 121 16.50 -3.32 7.31
CA ILE A 121 16.14 -2.05 6.66
C ILE A 121 16.18 -2.20 5.13
N GLU A 122 17.25 -2.77 4.59
CA GLU A 122 17.42 -2.96 3.15
C GLU A 122 16.37 -3.92 2.59
N ALA A 123 16.03 -4.98 3.32
CA ALA A 123 14.95 -5.91 2.95
C ALA A 123 13.58 -5.23 2.96
N ALA A 124 13.27 -4.42 3.97
CA ALA A 124 12.01 -3.68 4.05
C ALA A 124 11.86 -2.69 2.88
N VAL A 125 12.92 -1.93 2.59
CA VAL A 125 12.97 -1.01 1.44
C VAL A 125 12.77 -1.77 0.13
N ALA A 126 13.50 -2.87 -0.07
CA ALA A 126 13.40 -3.68 -1.29
C ALA A 126 12.00 -4.29 -1.46
N LEU A 127 11.35 -4.72 -0.39
CA LEU A 127 9.99 -5.26 -0.44
C LEU A 127 8.97 -4.20 -0.82
N TRP A 128 9.02 -3.01 -0.22
CA TRP A 128 8.13 -1.91 -0.60
C TRP A 128 8.37 -1.43 -2.03
N ASP A 129 9.63 -1.31 -2.46
CA ASP A 129 9.99 -0.97 -3.85
C ASP A 129 9.46 -2.01 -4.86
N LEU A 130 9.58 -3.29 -4.52
CA LEU A 130 9.16 -4.40 -5.38
C LEU A 130 7.64 -4.55 -5.48
N LEU A 131 6.94 -4.39 -4.35
CA LEU A 131 5.52 -4.75 -4.24
C LEU A 131 4.57 -3.57 -4.47
N SER A 132 5.10 -2.34 -4.52
CA SER A 132 4.29 -1.12 -4.66
C SER A 132 4.65 -0.31 -5.91
N LEU A 133 4.00 0.84 -6.08
CA LEU A 133 4.29 1.83 -7.11
C LEU A 133 5.33 2.88 -6.67
N TYR A 134 5.86 2.78 -5.45
CA TYR A 134 6.95 3.66 -4.98
C TYR A 134 8.30 3.25 -5.57
N ASP A 135 9.21 4.23 -5.65
CA ASP A 135 10.60 4.12 -6.14
C ASP A 135 11.52 4.50 -4.99
N PHE A 136 12.07 3.51 -4.29
CA PHE A 136 13.03 3.80 -3.24
C PHE A 136 14.42 4.00 -3.86
N ARG A 137 15.00 5.17 -3.60
CA ARG A 137 16.30 5.54 -4.17
C ARG A 137 17.23 6.02 -3.08
N GLU A 138 18.48 5.61 -3.14
CA GLU A 138 19.51 6.25 -2.33
C GLU A 138 19.53 7.75 -2.65
N ARG A 139 19.43 8.54 -1.59
CA ARG A 139 19.33 9.99 -1.69
C ARG A 139 20.64 10.60 -2.18
N THR A 140 20.53 11.58 -3.07
CA THR A 140 21.66 12.35 -3.60
C THR A 140 21.57 13.82 -3.19
N THR A 141 20.65 14.56 -3.79
CA THR A 141 20.52 16.03 -3.65
C THR A 141 19.15 16.46 -3.15
N GLU A 142 18.23 15.51 -3.01
CA GLU A 142 16.85 15.74 -2.60
C GLU A 142 16.82 16.35 -1.20
N THR A 143 15.98 17.37 -1.02
CA THR A 143 15.87 18.12 0.23
C THR A 143 14.86 17.51 1.18
N SER A 144 13.91 16.72 0.68
CA SER A 144 12.96 15.95 1.49
C SER A 144 13.18 14.46 1.26
N TYR A 145 13.52 13.74 2.32
CA TYR A 145 13.98 12.35 2.24
C TYR A 145 13.91 11.65 3.60
N ILE A 146 13.87 10.32 3.57
CA ILE A 146 13.90 9.47 4.76
C ILE A 146 15.35 9.26 5.20
N VAL A 147 15.60 9.37 6.50
CA VAL A 147 16.81 8.85 7.14
C VAL A 147 16.40 7.75 8.10
N PHE A 148 16.85 6.52 7.83
CA PHE A 148 16.80 5.47 8.83
C PHE A 148 17.81 5.81 9.92
N ARG A 149 17.34 6.05 11.14
CA ARG A 149 18.16 6.49 12.26
C ARG A 149 18.16 5.41 13.33
N ARG A 150 19.36 4.97 13.72
CA ARG A 150 19.49 4.05 14.84
C ARG A 150 19.14 4.76 16.14
N VAL A 151 18.23 4.17 16.90
CA VAL A 151 17.89 4.60 18.26
C VAL A 151 18.20 3.46 19.24
N ASP A 152 18.24 3.79 20.53
CA ASP A 152 18.56 2.78 21.56
C ASP A 152 17.41 1.80 21.78
N ASP A 153 16.17 2.25 21.62
CA ASP A 153 14.96 1.44 21.79
C ASP A 153 13.80 1.97 20.93
N GLY A 154 12.81 1.10 20.66
CA GLY A 154 11.61 1.42 19.90
C GLY A 154 11.75 1.44 18.37
N CYS A 155 10.60 1.49 17.70
CA CYS A 155 10.44 1.68 16.25
C CYS A 155 9.42 2.81 16.06
N SER A 156 9.68 3.76 15.14
CA SER A 156 8.73 4.86 14.91
C SER A 156 8.98 5.65 13.63
N SER A 157 7.92 6.32 13.16
CA SER A 157 7.93 7.07 11.91
C SER A 157 6.88 8.18 11.92
N ALA A 158 7.06 9.17 11.06
CA ALA A 158 6.01 10.16 10.78
C ALA A 158 5.13 9.67 9.63
N VAL A 159 3.84 10.04 9.65
CA VAL A 159 2.92 9.62 8.58
C VAL A 159 3.01 10.51 7.34
N GLY A 160 3.35 9.89 6.22
CA GLY A 160 3.52 10.53 4.91
C GLY A 160 4.83 11.32 4.78
N ARG A 161 5.01 11.93 3.60
CA ARG A 161 6.17 12.77 3.31
C ARG A 161 6.17 14.02 4.19
N GLN A 162 7.26 14.26 4.90
CA GLN A 162 7.53 15.52 5.59
C GLN A 162 8.41 16.44 4.72
N THR A 163 8.39 17.74 5.01
CA THR A 163 9.31 18.68 4.39
C THR A 163 10.67 18.58 5.09
N GLY A 164 11.75 18.43 4.32
CA GLY A 164 13.08 18.29 4.90
C GLY A 164 13.42 16.84 5.28
N VAL A 165 14.33 16.68 6.23
CA VAL A 165 14.72 15.37 6.74
C VAL A 165 13.59 14.79 7.58
N GLN A 166 13.16 13.57 7.27
CA GLN A 166 12.28 12.79 8.15
C GLN A 166 12.98 11.54 8.63
N TYR A 167 12.77 11.16 9.88
CA TYR A 167 13.41 9.99 10.47
C TYR A 167 12.45 8.81 10.52
N VAL A 168 12.98 7.63 10.16
CA VAL A 168 12.42 6.34 10.56
C VAL A 168 13.37 5.79 11.61
N ASN A 169 12.90 5.72 12.86
CA ASN A 169 13.71 5.27 13.99
C ASN A 169 13.66 3.74 14.06
N VAL A 170 14.84 3.14 14.17
CA VAL A 170 14.99 1.68 14.22
C VAL A 170 15.97 1.34 15.33
N SER A 171 15.52 0.58 16.33
CA SER A 171 16.36 -0.01 17.36
C SER A 171 16.79 -1.43 17.00
N GLY A 172 17.65 -2.03 17.84
CA GLY A 172 18.05 -3.44 17.68
C GLY A 172 16.93 -4.44 17.94
N GLY A 173 15.80 -4.00 18.51
CA GLY A 173 14.61 -4.83 18.72
C GLY A 173 13.64 -4.84 17.52
N CYS A 174 13.83 -3.94 16.54
CA CYS A 174 12.97 -3.87 15.36
C CYS A 174 13.31 -4.99 14.36
N SER A 175 12.41 -5.96 14.22
CA SER A 175 12.41 -6.96 13.16
C SER A 175 12.05 -6.36 11.79
N LEU A 176 12.20 -7.16 10.72
CA LEU A 176 11.72 -6.83 9.37
C LEU A 176 10.30 -6.27 9.37
N GLY A 177 9.40 -6.91 10.12
CA GLY A 177 7.99 -6.56 10.18
C GLY A 177 7.75 -5.18 10.77
N ASN A 178 8.50 -4.84 11.82
CA ASN A 178 8.44 -3.52 12.44
C ASN A 178 8.94 -2.47 11.42
N VAL A 179 10.06 -2.72 10.73
CA VAL A 179 10.57 -1.76 9.74
C VAL A 179 9.62 -1.61 8.54
N LEU A 180 8.99 -2.68 8.07
CA LEU A 180 7.96 -2.63 7.02
C LEU A 180 6.76 -1.77 7.45
N HIS A 181 6.34 -1.88 8.71
CA HIS A 181 5.28 -1.07 9.31
C HIS A 181 5.66 0.42 9.31
N GLU A 182 6.86 0.76 9.79
CA GLU A 182 7.34 2.15 9.84
C GLU A 182 7.51 2.80 8.46
N VAL A 183 7.93 2.01 7.48
CA VAL A 183 7.93 2.45 6.07
C VAL A 183 6.49 2.67 5.60
N GLY A 184 5.54 1.81 5.97
CA GLY A 184 4.11 2.02 5.73
C GLY A 184 3.62 3.38 6.23
N HIS A 185 3.96 3.76 7.47
CA HIS A 185 3.73 5.11 7.99
C HIS A 185 4.36 6.19 7.12
N ALA A 186 5.65 6.07 6.78
CA ALA A 186 6.37 7.06 5.97
C ALA A 186 5.76 7.23 4.56
N LEU A 187 5.14 6.18 4.02
CA LEU A 187 4.40 6.20 2.75
C LEU A 187 3.02 6.85 2.87
N GLY A 188 2.51 7.00 4.09
CA GLY A 188 1.26 7.67 4.41
C GLY A 188 0.18 6.75 4.95
N LEU A 189 0.48 5.55 5.45
CA LEU A 189 -0.55 4.71 6.07
C LEU A 189 -0.73 5.06 7.54
N TYR A 190 -1.99 5.06 7.99
CA TYR A 190 -2.32 5.03 9.41
C TYR A 190 -2.58 3.60 9.85
N HIS A 191 -2.68 3.43 11.16
CA HIS A 191 -3.16 2.19 11.72
C HIS A 191 -4.58 1.83 11.26
N GLU A 192 -4.80 0.55 10.97
CA GLU A 192 -6.05 0.03 10.42
C GLU A 192 -7.20 0.14 11.45
N GLN A 193 -6.91 0.00 12.75
CA GLN A 193 -7.91 0.22 13.80
C GLN A 193 -8.29 1.70 14.02
N MET A 194 -7.75 2.65 13.25
CA MET A 194 -8.16 4.06 13.34
C MET A 194 -9.22 4.46 12.32
N ARG A 195 -9.57 3.57 11.40
CA ARG A 195 -10.56 3.85 10.35
C ARG A 195 -11.85 4.41 10.93
N ALA A 196 -12.50 5.29 10.18
CA ALA A 196 -13.78 5.87 10.61
C ALA A 196 -14.87 4.78 10.66
N ASP A 197 -14.77 3.76 9.80
CA ASP A 197 -15.71 2.65 9.73
C ASP A 197 -15.35 1.42 10.61
N ARG A 198 -14.27 1.49 11.40
CA ARG A 198 -13.74 0.34 12.18
C ARG A 198 -14.79 -0.32 13.08
N ASP A 199 -15.72 0.47 13.63
CA ASP A 199 -16.70 0.01 14.62
C ASP A 199 -17.76 -0.91 13.97
N ARG A 200 -17.67 -1.17 12.66
CA ARG A 200 -18.41 -2.22 11.96
C ARG A 200 -17.72 -3.58 12.02
N TYR A 201 -16.42 -3.62 12.29
CA TYR A 201 -15.55 -4.79 12.19
C TYR A 201 -14.98 -5.23 13.53
N ILE A 202 -14.64 -4.27 14.38
CA ILE A 202 -14.02 -4.49 15.70
C ILE A 202 -14.81 -3.82 16.81
N THR A 203 -14.52 -4.20 18.05
CA THR A 203 -14.99 -3.56 19.28
C THR A 203 -13.78 -3.21 20.13
N ILE A 204 -13.69 -1.95 20.57
CA ILE A 204 -12.65 -1.48 21.49
C ILE A 204 -13.14 -1.63 22.93
N ASN A 205 -12.38 -2.36 23.74
CA ASN A 205 -12.65 -2.59 25.15
C ASN A 205 -11.91 -1.55 26.01
N TRP A 206 -12.44 -0.33 26.04
CA TRP A 206 -11.79 0.83 26.67
C TRP A 206 -11.32 0.61 28.11
N ARG A 207 -12.05 -0.19 28.90
CA ARG A 207 -11.73 -0.50 30.31
C ARG A 207 -10.47 -1.35 30.49
N ASN A 208 -10.00 -2.01 29.42
CA ASN A 208 -8.83 -2.88 29.43
C ASN A 208 -7.56 -2.12 29.01
N ILE A 209 -7.70 -0.88 28.51
CA ILE A 209 -6.57 -0.10 27.97
C ILE A 209 -5.79 0.53 29.13
N GLU A 210 -4.47 0.48 29.04
CA GLU A 210 -3.55 1.21 29.92
C GLU A 210 -3.91 2.70 30.03
N ALA A 211 -3.96 3.20 31.26
CA ALA A 211 -4.32 4.60 31.52
C ALA A 211 -3.36 5.57 30.80
N GLY A 212 -3.89 6.48 29.98
CA GLY A 212 -3.12 7.41 29.15
C GLY A 212 -3.00 6.98 27.69
N LYS A 213 -3.16 5.69 27.39
CA LYS A 213 -3.02 5.13 26.03
C LYS A 213 -4.34 5.10 25.26
N GLU A 214 -5.46 5.55 25.82
CA GLU A 214 -6.78 5.55 25.16
C GLU A 214 -6.77 6.37 23.87
N GLY A 215 -5.91 7.39 23.77
CA GLY A 215 -5.72 8.17 22.54
C GLY A 215 -5.32 7.31 21.33
N ASN A 216 -4.58 6.22 21.55
CA ASN A 216 -4.07 5.31 20.50
C ASN A 216 -5.20 4.50 19.83
N PHE A 217 -6.33 4.39 20.52
CA PHE A 217 -7.50 3.63 20.03
C PHE A 217 -8.59 4.54 19.47
N ARG A 218 -8.39 5.87 19.44
CA ARG A 218 -9.35 6.80 18.82
C ARG A 218 -9.20 6.79 17.30
N SER A 219 -10.31 6.95 16.60
CA SER A 219 -10.33 6.98 15.14
C SER A 219 -9.69 8.27 14.64
N TYR A 220 -9.26 8.27 13.39
CA TYR A 220 -8.70 9.47 12.79
C TYR A 220 -9.72 10.63 12.81
N VAL A 221 -11.03 10.34 12.73
CA VAL A 221 -12.10 11.35 12.84
C VAL A 221 -12.16 11.92 14.25
N GLU A 222 -12.19 11.07 15.27
CA GLU A 222 -12.24 11.48 16.68
C GLU A 222 -11.00 12.29 17.10
N ARG A 223 -9.87 12.10 16.39
CA ARG A 223 -8.62 12.82 16.60
C ARG A 223 -8.42 14.04 15.69
N GLY A 224 -9.38 14.32 14.80
CA GLY A 224 -9.31 15.45 13.88
C GLY A 224 -8.25 15.36 12.80
N LEU A 225 -7.84 14.14 12.47
CA LEU A 225 -6.88 13.84 11.43
C LEU A 225 -7.61 13.84 10.05
N ASP A 226 -6.99 14.34 8.98
CA ASP A 226 -7.48 14.40 7.58
C ASP A 226 -7.59 13.03 6.85
N GLY A 227 -7.94 11.98 7.59
CA GLY A 227 -7.89 10.59 7.14
C GLY A 227 -8.98 10.24 6.15
N THR A 228 -8.74 9.18 5.39
CA THR A 228 -9.70 8.68 4.44
C THR A 228 -9.66 7.15 4.45
N ASP A 229 -10.81 6.53 4.68
CA ASP A 229 -10.96 5.08 4.62
C ASP A 229 -10.70 4.62 3.17
N GLN A 230 -9.52 4.06 2.95
CA GLN A 230 -9.19 3.43 1.69
C GLN A 230 -9.54 1.95 1.75
N LEU A 231 -10.15 1.42 0.68
CA LEU A 231 -10.40 -0.02 0.56
C LEU A 231 -11.22 -0.58 1.74
N GLY A 232 -11.16 -1.90 1.99
CA GLY A 232 -11.96 -2.56 3.03
C GLY A 232 -11.13 -2.81 4.28
N PHE A 233 -11.79 -2.98 5.44
CA PHE A 233 -11.09 -3.30 6.68
C PHE A 233 -10.32 -4.63 6.56
N ASP A 234 -9.04 -4.63 6.91
CA ASP A 234 -8.13 -5.76 6.73
C ASP A 234 -7.51 -6.27 8.03
N PHE A 235 -7.97 -7.43 8.51
CA PHE A 235 -7.39 -8.11 9.68
C PHE A 235 -5.97 -8.64 9.45
N GLY A 236 -5.54 -8.76 8.19
CA GLY A 236 -4.17 -9.11 7.81
C GLY A 236 -3.28 -7.89 7.54
N SER A 237 -3.76 -6.67 7.77
CA SER A 237 -2.94 -5.46 7.60
C SER A 237 -1.72 -5.49 8.52
N ILE A 238 -0.56 -5.12 7.98
CA ILE A 238 0.65 -4.92 8.79
C ILE A 238 0.49 -3.71 9.73
N MET A 239 -0.46 -2.83 9.41
CA MET A 239 -0.83 -1.63 10.18
C MET A 239 -1.93 -1.89 11.22
N LEU A 240 -2.32 -3.14 11.50
CA LEU A 240 -3.33 -3.44 12.52
C LEU A 240 -2.65 -3.77 13.86
N TYR A 241 -3.20 -3.24 14.95
CA TYR A 241 -2.88 -3.66 16.33
C TYR A 241 -3.42 -5.04 16.67
N GLY A 242 -2.65 -5.81 17.44
CA GLY A 242 -3.10 -7.07 18.00
C GLY A 242 -4.14 -6.87 19.11
N SER A 243 -4.90 -7.93 19.41
CA SER A 243 -6.03 -7.87 20.36
C SER A 243 -5.65 -7.44 21.78
N TYR A 244 -4.39 -7.61 22.18
CA TYR A 244 -3.90 -7.36 23.55
C TYR A 244 -2.99 -6.14 23.67
N PHE A 245 -2.86 -5.35 22.60
CA PHE A 245 -1.95 -4.21 22.63
C PHE A 245 -2.41 -3.19 23.67
N PHE A 246 -1.47 -2.62 24.43
CA PHE A 246 -1.72 -1.67 25.51
C PHE A 246 -2.76 -2.13 26.56
N SER A 247 -2.74 -3.42 26.92
CA SER A 247 -3.65 -3.99 27.92
C SER A 247 -3.09 -3.84 29.35
N ASP A 248 -3.86 -3.22 30.24
CA ASP A 248 -3.51 -3.06 31.66
C ASP A 248 -3.78 -4.33 32.49
N ASN A 249 -4.69 -5.18 32.03
CA ASN A 249 -5.25 -6.27 32.82
C ASN A 249 -5.11 -7.65 32.17
N GLY A 250 -4.37 -7.74 31.06
CA GLY A 250 -4.19 -8.99 30.31
C GLY A 250 -5.42 -9.43 29.50
N GLU A 251 -6.51 -8.66 29.53
CA GLU A 251 -7.71 -8.89 28.73
C GLU A 251 -7.61 -8.12 27.39
N PRO A 252 -8.28 -8.58 26.31
CA PRO A 252 -8.12 -7.96 25.00
C PRO A 252 -8.67 -6.53 24.97
N THR A 253 -7.88 -5.58 24.46
CA THR A 253 -8.27 -4.20 24.17
C THR A 253 -9.05 -4.09 22.86
N ILE A 254 -8.85 -5.01 21.92
CA ILE A 254 -9.56 -5.09 20.64
C ILE A 254 -10.08 -6.51 20.44
N VAL A 255 -11.34 -6.65 20.01
CA VAL A 255 -11.90 -7.93 19.55
C VAL A 255 -12.67 -7.75 18.26
N LYS A 256 -12.87 -8.83 17.51
CA LYS A 256 -13.82 -8.85 16.38
C LYS A 256 -15.25 -8.68 16.87
N LYS A 257 -16.19 -8.40 15.96
CA LYS A 257 -17.61 -8.28 16.32
C LYS A 257 -18.25 -9.54 16.91
N ASP A 258 -17.72 -10.71 16.61
CA ASP A 258 -18.15 -11.97 17.23
C ASP A 258 -17.48 -12.23 18.60
N GLY A 259 -16.60 -11.33 19.05
CA GLY A 259 -15.86 -11.43 20.30
C GLY A 259 -14.56 -12.22 20.20
N SER A 260 -14.20 -12.77 19.02
CA SER A 260 -12.93 -13.49 18.87
C SER A 260 -11.73 -12.53 18.90
N THR A 261 -10.60 -13.03 19.39
CA THR A 261 -9.31 -12.36 19.29
C THR A 261 -8.63 -12.64 17.94
N PHE A 262 -7.54 -11.95 17.71
CA PHE A 262 -6.63 -12.06 16.56
C PHE A 262 -5.27 -11.45 16.91
N ASP A 263 -4.23 -11.96 16.25
CA ASP A 263 -2.86 -11.48 16.39
C ASP A 263 -2.51 -10.44 15.32
N ALA A 264 -1.57 -9.57 15.65
CA ALA A 264 -1.02 -8.63 14.69
C ALA A 264 0.02 -9.35 13.83
N GLN A 265 -0.21 -9.41 12.51
CA GLN A 265 0.80 -9.96 11.61
C GLN A 265 1.92 -8.94 11.36
N ARG A 266 3.17 -9.43 11.30
CA ARG A 266 4.39 -8.62 11.07
C ARG A 266 5.31 -9.27 10.03
N SER A 267 4.72 -9.86 8.99
CA SER A 267 5.46 -10.65 7.99
C SER A 267 5.61 -9.91 6.65
N THR A 268 4.55 -9.26 6.18
CA THR A 268 4.50 -8.63 4.86
C THR A 268 3.35 -7.64 4.78
N PRO A 269 3.44 -6.56 3.98
CA PRO A 269 2.30 -5.72 3.70
C PRO A 269 1.19 -6.52 3.00
N SER A 270 -0.05 -6.38 3.47
CA SER A 270 -1.23 -6.97 2.85
C SER A 270 -1.53 -6.33 1.48
N ASP A 271 -2.41 -6.96 0.70
CA ASP A 271 -2.90 -6.37 -0.55
C ASP A 271 -3.60 -5.02 -0.31
N THR A 272 -4.24 -4.85 0.84
CA THR A 272 -4.91 -3.61 1.24
C THR A 272 -3.89 -2.54 1.63
N ASP A 273 -2.80 -2.90 2.31
CA ASP A 273 -1.71 -1.97 2.65
C ASP A 273 -1.06 -1.42 1.36
N LEU A 274 -0.73 -2.31 0.42
CA LEU A 274 -0.18 -1.94 -0.89
C LEU A 274 -1.16 -1.09 -1.68
N GLY A 275 -2.42 -1.50 -1.75
CA GLY A 275 -3.48 -0.76 -2.45
C GLY A 275 -3.74 0.62 -1.83
N GLY A 276 -3.73 0.72 -0.50
CA GLY A 276 -3.88 1.96 0.26
C GLY A 276 -2.74 2.94 0.00
N ALA A 277 -1.49 2.47 0.11
CA ALA A 277 -0.30 3.29 -0.14
C ALA A 277 -0.24 3.73 -1.61
N ASN A 278 -0.51 2.82 -2.56
CA ASN A 278 -0.56 3.15 -3.98
C ASN A 278 -1.69 4.14 -4.29
N ARG A 279 -2.85 4.01 -3.68
CA ARG A 279 -3.95 4.97 -3.87
C ARG A 279 -3.61 6.32 -3.28
N PHE A 280 -2.92 6.36 -2.14
CA PHE A 280 -2.38 7.58 -1.57
C PHE A 280 -1.44 8.30 -2.55
N LEU A 281 -0.58 7.55 -3.24
CA LEU A 281 0.30 8.07 -4.28
C LEU A 281 -0.45 8.54 -5.54
N THR A 282 -1.39 7.73 -6.03
CA THR A 282 -1.91 7.83 -7.41
C THR A 282 -3.26 8.53 -7.55
N TYR A 283 -4.05 8.61 -6.48
CA TYR A 283 -5.42 9.12 -6.51
C TYR A 283 -5.53 10.44 -5.75
N ALA A 284 -5.66 11.54 -6.51
CA ALA A 284 -5.86 12.88 -5.98
C ALA A 284 -7.28 13.39 -6.32
N PRO A 285 -7.84 14.34 -5.56
CA PRO A 285 -9.06 15.02 -5.96
C PRO A 285 -8.95 15.58 -7.38
N GLY A 286 -9.85 15.18 -8.26
CA GLY A 286 -9.83 15.54 -9.67
C GLY A 286 -9.13 14.55 -10.60
N THR A 287 -8.58 13.43 -10.11
CA THR A 287 -8.10 12.33 -10.97
C THR A 287 -9.24 11.86 -11.88
N PRO A 288 -9.10 11.97 -13.22
CA PRO A 288 -10.15 11.56 -14.14
C PRO A 288 -10.44 10.07 -14.02
N LEU A 289 -11.71 9.72 -13.88
CA LEU A 289 -12.18 8.35 -13.93
C LEU A 289 -12.68 8.04 -15.33
N PHE A 290 -12.53 6.78 -15.73
CA PHE A 290 -12.91 6.26 -17.02
C PHE A 290 -13.76 5.01 -16.87
N ASN A 291 -14.74 4.93 -17.75
CA ASN A 291 -15.28 3.67 -18.19
C ASN A 291 -14.48 3.18 -19.42
N ILE A 292 -14.08 1.90 -19.42
CA ILE A 292 -13.26 1.31 -20.49
C ILE A 292 -14.12 0.33 -21.28
N ARG A 293 -14.50 0.68 -22.51
CA ARG A 293 -15.43 -0.08 -23.34
C ARG A 293 -14.72 -0.84 -24.45
N ASN A 294 -15.02 -2.12 -24.62
CA ASN A 294 -14.55 -2.89 -25.77
C ASN A 294 -15.24 -2.40 -27.06
N VAL A 295 -14.47 -2.24 -28.14
CA VAL A 295 -14.98 -1.75 -29.42
C VAL A 295 -15.81 -2.81 -30.13
N GLY A 296 -15.45 -4.09 -30.04
CA GLY A 296 -16.14 -5.19 -30.70
C GLY A 296 -17.52 -5.50 -30.13
N SER A 297 -17.66 -5.48 -28.80
CA SER A 297 -18.93 -5.81 -28.12
C SER A 297 -19.74 -4.60 -27.67
N GLY A 298 -19.09 -3.44 -27.47
CA GLY A 298 -19.72 -2.30 -26.82
C GLY A 298 -19.91 -2.46 -25.30
N LEU A 299 -19.40 -3.54 -24.71
CA LEU A 299 -19.46 -3.82 -23.27
C LEU A 299 -18.23 -3.28 -22.53
N CYS A 300 -18.35 -3.13 -21.22
CA CYS A 300 -17.38 -2.46 -20.36
C CYS A 300 -16.49 -3.45 -19.60
N LEU A 301 -15.20 -3.11 -19.47
CA LEU A 301 -14.25 -3.81 -18.63
C LEU A 301 -14.71 -3.78 -17.16
N ASP A 302 -14.80 -4.95 -16.55
CA ASP A 302 -15.56 -5.14 -15.33
C ASP A 302 -14.98 -6.27 -14.46
N LEU A 303 -14.91 -6.04 -13.14
CA LEU A 303 -14.44 -7.00 -12.13
C LEU A 303 -15.52 -8.01 -11.67
N GLY A 304 -16.76 -7.83 -12.08
CA GLY A 304 -17.91 -8.60 -11.63
C GLY A 304 -18.36 -8.21 -10.23
N VAL A 305 -18.86 -9.21 -9.50
CA VAL A 305 -19.37 -9.04 -8.13
C VAL A 305 -18.26 -8.95 -7.09
N ASP A 306 -17.10 -9.55 -7.36
CA ASP A 306 -15.97 -9.62 -6.42
C ASP A 306 -15.00 -8.45 -6.65
N GLN A 307 -15.39 -7.28 -6.18
CA GLN A 307 -14.72 -6.05 -6.61
C GLN A 307 -13.37 -5.80 -5.93
N ARG A 308 -13.07 -6.43 -4.78
CA ARG A 308 -11.88 -6.11 -3.97
C ARG A 308 -10.93 -7.27 -3.72
N THR A 309 -11.24 -8.45 -4.25
CA THR A 309 -10.43 -9.65 -4.00
C THR A 309 -9.28 -9.73 -4.99
N ARG A 310 -8.06 -9.93 -4.48
CA ARG A 310 -6.89 -10.22 -5.32
C ARG A 310 -7.15 -11.42 -6.23
N GLY A 311 -6.68 -11.34 -7.46
CA GLY A 311 -6.80 -12.40 -8.46
C GLY A 311 -8.18 -12.50 -9.10
N THR A 312 -9.13 -11.60 -8.75
CA THR A 312 -10.44 -11.54 -9.42
C THR A 312 -10.26 -11.39 -10.91
N ARG A 313 -10.91 -12.27 -11.66
CA ARG A 313 -10.78 -12.38 -13.11
C ARG A 313 -11.59 -11.29 -13.81
N LEU A 314 -10.96 -10.58 -14.74
CA LEU A 314 -11.64 -9.54 -15.50
C LEU A 314 -12.61 -10.13 -16.53
N SER A 315 -13.73 -9.45 -16.70
CA SER A 315 -14.73 -9.76 -17.70
C SER A 315 -15.16 -8.48 -18.41
N GLN A 316 -15.94 -8.62 -19.48
CA GLN A 316 -16.75 -7.52 -19.98
C GLN A 316 -18.19 -7.67 -19.51
N ARG A 317 -18.89 -6.58 -19.21
CA ARG A 317 -20.31 -6.57 -18.85
C ARG A 317 -21.05 -5.37 -19.41
N THR A 318 -22.38 -5.39 -19.31
CA THR A 318 -23.21 -4.22 -19.60
C THR A 318 -22.69 -3.02 -18.83
N CYS A 319 -22.49 -1.92 -19.55
CA CYS A 319 -21.98 -0.69 -18.97
C CYS A 319 -23.02 -0.09 -18.02
N ASP A 320 -22.72 -0.03 -16.73
CA ASP A 320 -23.64 0.44 -15.68
C ASP A 320 -23.02 1.51 -14.78
N GLY A 321 -21.73 1.82 -14.94
CA GLY A 321 -21.03 2.82 -14.14
C GLY A 321 -20.85 2.40 -12.67
N SER A 322 -21.05 1.13 -12.35
CA SER A 322 -20.77 0.56 -11.03
C SER A 322 -19.29 0.68 -10.68
N PRO A 323 -18.91 0.59 -9.38
CA PRO A 323 -17.52 0.71 -8.97
C PRO A 323 -16.56 -0.31 -9.63
N SER A 324 -17.06 -1.49 -10.07
CA SER A 324 -16.27 -2.47 -10.85
C SER A 324 -15.87 -1.99 -12.24
N GLN A 325 -16.46 -0.91 -12.75
CA GLN A 325 -16.24 -0.36 -14.09
C GLN A 325 -15.60 1.03 -14.07
N ARG A 326 -15.16 1.50 -12.90
CA ARG A 326 -14.49 2.81 -12.75
C ARG A 326 -12.99 2.61 -12.66
N TRP A 327 -12.29 3.14 -13.63
CA TRP A 327 -10.85 2.95 -13.80
C TRP A 327 -10.15 4.30 -13.87
N TYR A 328 -8.93 4.40 -13.38
CA TYR A 328 -8.05 5.52 -13.68
C TYR A 328 -6.72 5.01 -14.18
N VAL A 329 -5.99 5.87 -14.87
CA VAL A 329 -4.68 5.55 -15.43
C VAL A 329 -3.66 6.33 -14.63
N TRP A 330 -2.63 5.66 -14.14
CA TRP A 330 -1.48 6.29 -13.53
C TRP A 330 -0.27 6.16 -14.46
N ASP A 331 0.29 7.31 -14.84
CA ASP A 331 1.55 7.41 -15.57
C ASP A 331 2.68 7.08 -14.59
N THR A 332 3.38 5.98 -14.83
CA THR A 332 4.43 5.49 -13.93
C THR A 332 5.75 6.21 -14.27
N PRO A 333 6.23 7.14 -13.43
CA PRO A 333 7.32 8.02 -13.83
C PRO A 333 8.62 7.25 -14.06
N ASN A 334 9.29 7.51 -15.20
CA ASN A 334 10.47 6.78 -15.70
C ASN A 334 10.24 5.30 -16.04
N SER A 335 9.04 4.77 -15.88
CA SER A 335 8.67 3.52 -16.50
C SER A 335 8.02 3.84 -17.83
N ALA A 336 8.20 2.92 -18.77
CA ALA A 336 7.67 3.13 -20.09
C ALA A 336 6.20 2.64 -20.15
N ALA A 337 5.65 2.07 -19.07
CA ALA A 337 4.28 1.58 -18.95
C ALA A 337 3.33 2.55 -18.24
N ASP A 338 2.05 2.50 -18.57
CA ASP A 338 0.98 2.99 -17.68
C ASP A 338 0.41 1.82 -16.87
N VAL A 339 -0.27 2.13 -15.78
CA VAL A 339 -1.09 1.15 -15.06
C VAL A 339 -2.56 1.58 -15.03
N ILE A 340 -3.44 0.62 -15.28
CA ILE A 340 -4.90 0.81 -15.19
C ILE A 340 -5.33 0.31 -13.83
N ILE A 341 -5.86 1.21 -13.01
CA ILE A 341 -6.21 0.94 -11.62
C ILE A 341 -7.72 1.04 -11.45
N ASN A 342 -8.32 0.07 -10.79
CA ASN A 342 -9.74 0.17 -10.42
C ASN A 342 -9.90 1.18 -9.28
N ALA A 343 -10.78 2.16 -9.46
CA ALA A 343 -10.99 3.25 -8.52
C ALA A 343 -11.67 2.81 -7.20
N TRP A 344 -12.18 1.59 -7.12
CA TRP A 344 -12.81 1.05 -5.91
C TRP A 344 -11.86 0.14 -5.13
N SER A 345 -11.12 -0.73 -5.82
CA SER A 345 -10.22 -1.70 -5.20
C SER A 345 -8.77 -1.24 -5.07
N GLY A 346 -8.37 -0.16 -5.76
CA GLY A 346 -6.98 0.31 -5.77
C GLY A 346 -5.99 -0.67 -6.42
N MET A 347 -6.49 -1.76 -7.02
CA MET A 347 -5.68 -2.77 -7.67
C MET A 347 -5.62 -2.56 -9.18
N CYS A 348 -4.53 -3.07 -9.76
CA CYS A 348 -4.19 -2.91 -11.16
C CYS A 348 -4.74 -4.06 -12.00
N VAL A 349 -5.12 -3.75 -13.24
CA VAL A 349 -5.34 -4.77 -14.26
C VAL A 349 -4.00 -5.40 -14.65
N ALA A 350 -3.87 -6.71 -14.51
CA ALA A 350 -2.62 -7.42 -14.74
C ALA A 350 -2.79 -8.84 -15.27
N GLY A 351 -1.70 -9.34 -15.85
CA GLY A 351 -1.53 -10.76 -16.14
C GLY A 351 -0.89 -11.48 -14.96
N ASP A 352 -1.19 -12.76 -14.81
CA ASP A 352 -0.57 -13.61 -13.79
C ASP A 352 0.04 -14.84 -14.46
N ALA A 353 1.37 -14.88 -14.58
CA ALA A 353 2.07 -16.02 -15.16
C ALA A 353 2.08 -17.25 -14.25
N SER A 354 1.86 -17.06 -12.95
CA SER A 354 1.86 -18.13 -11.93
C SER A 354 0.49 -18.78 -11.75
N ALA A 355 -0.58 -18.13 -12.22
CA ALA A 355 -1.93 -18.64 -12.13
C ALA A 355 -2.16 -19.89 -13.00
N SER A 356 -3.09 -20.73 -12.56
CA SER A 356 -3.56 -21.93 -13.29
C SER A 356 -4.17 -21.65 -14.67
N ASP A 357 -4.77 -20.47 -14.85
CA ASP A 357 -5.18 -19.93 -16.15
C ASP A 357 -4.34 -18.67 -16.40
N PRO A 358 -3.14 -18.82 -16.96
CA PRO A 358 -2.20 -17.73 -17.04
C PRO A 358 -2.71 -16.67 -18.01
N GLN A 359 -3.39 -17.01 -19.12
CA GLN A 359 -3.84 -16.01 -20.11
C GLN A 359 -4.93 -15.07 -19.56
N ARG A 360 -5.62 -15.45 -18.49
CA ARG A 360 -6.69 -14.67 -17.87
C ARG A 360 -6.15 -13.35 -17.28
N MET A 361 -6.74 -12.22 -17.66
CA MET A 361 -6.48 -10.95 -16.99
C MET A 361 -7.18 -10.91 -15.63
N ARG A 362 -6.52 -10.34 -14.62
CA ARG A 362 -6.98 -10.29 -13.22
C ARG A 362 -6.67 -8.93 -12.59
N GLN A 363 -7.30 -8.63 -11.45
CA GLN A 363 -6.82 -7.55 -10.59
C GLN A 363 -5.77 -8.07 -9.62
N LEU A 364 -4.65 -7.37 -9.48
CA LEU A 364 -3.57 -7.67 -8.54
C LEU A 364 -3.07 -6.36 -7.90
N PRO A 365 -2.41 -6.41 -6.72
CA PRO A 365 -1.77 -5.24 -6.12
C PRO A 365 -0.82 -4.57 -7.10
N CYS A 366 -0.99 -3.26 -7.31
CA CYS A 366 -0.16 -2.51 -8.24
C CYS A 366 1.31 -2.54 -7.82
N ASN A 367 2.18 -2.94 -8.74
CA ASN A 367 3.63 -2.89 -8.54
C ASN A 367 4.33 -2.45 -9.84
N ARG A 368 5.65 -2.28 -9.75
CA ARG A 368 6.52 -1.87 -10.86
C ARG A 368 7.04 -3.02 -11.70
N LEU A 369 6.61 -4.25 -11.42
CA LEU A 369 7.03 -5.40 -12.21
C LEU A 369 6.38 -5.34 -13.60
N GLY A 370 7.19 -5.60 -14.63
CA GLY A 370 6.75 -5.48 -16.03
C GLY A 370 5.58 -6.40 -16.42
N ASN A 371 5.23 -7.39 -15.58
CA ASN A 371 4.09 -8.27 -15.73
C ASN A 371 2.73 -7.59 -15.41
N MET A 372 2.71 -6.36 -14.90
CA MET A 372 1.48 -5.62 -14.60
C MET A 372 1.24 -4.38 -15.47
N GLY A 373 2.25 -3.94 -16.23
CA GLY A 373 2.15 -2.71 -17.03
C GLY A 373 1.30 -2.88 -18.30
N ILE A 374 0.20 -2.15 -18.40
CA ILE A 374 -0.57 -2.02 -19.65
C ILE A 374 -0.17 -0.72 -20.32
N TRP A 375 0.48 -0.85 -21.46
CA TRP A 375 0.87 0.28 -22.26
C TRP A 375 -0.27 0.74 -23.13
N LEU A 376 -0.63 2.00 -22.93
CA LEU A 376 -1.42 2.77 -23.86
C LEU A 376 -0.48 3.29 -24.94
N GLN A 377 -0.58 2.76 -26.16
CA GLN A 377 0.10 3.42 -27.28
C GLN A 377 -0.58 4.78 -27.54
N TYR A 378 0.25 5.81 -27.72
CA TYR A 378 -0.04 7.19 -28.16
C TYR A 378 -0.49 8.19 -27.07
N ALA A 379 0.06 9.42 -27.19
CA ALA A 379 -0.28 10.60 -26.40
C ALA A 379 -1.80 10.72 -26.16
N TRP A 380 -2.14 11.09 -24.93
CA TRP A 380 -3.50 11.11 -24.43
C TRP A 380 -4.39 12.02 -25.30
N ALA A 381 -5.46 11.44 -25.84
CA ALA A 381 -6.47 12.11 -26.64
C ALA A 381 -7.83 11.48 -26.29
N PRO A 382 -8.83 12.26 -25.88
CA PRO A 382 -10.17 11.73 -25.62
C PRO A 382 -10.73 11.02 -26.86
N SER A 383 -11.56 10.00 -26.68
CA SER A 383 -12.42 9.36 -27.71
C SER A 383 -11.76 8.51 -28.81
N THR A 384 -10.45 8.23 -28.75
CA THR A 384 -9.80 7.28 -29.67
C THR A 384 -9.79 5.85 -29.13
N ASP A 385 -10.01 4.88 -30.02
CA ASP A 385 -9.88 3.46 -29.73
C ASP A 385 -8.41 3.09 -29.57
N ARG A 386 -8.08 2.34 -28.52
CA ARG A 386 -6.70 2.02 -28.15
C ARG A 386 -6.48 0.53 -28.05
N LEU A 387 -5.27 0.13 -28.41
CA LEU A 387 -4.77 -1.20 -28.10
C LEU A 387 -4.16 -1.14 -26.70
N LEU A 388 -4.60 -2.04 -25.84
CA LEU A 388 -4.01 -2.22 -24.51
C LEU A 388 -2.93 -3.28 -24.62
N THR A 389 -1.67 -2.84 -24.68
CA THR A 389 -0.52 -3.75 -24.88
C THR A 389 0.12 -4.11 -23.55
N ILE A 390 0.66 -5.32 -23.43
CA ILE A 390 1.34 -5.82 -22.23
C ILE A 390 2.76 -6.23 -22.63
N PRO A 391 3.75 -5.32 -22.53
CA PRO A 391 5.05 -5.53 -23.16
C PRO A 391 5.86 -6.69 -22.61
N ALA A 392 5.71 -7.04 -21.32
CA ALA A 392 6.37 -8.23 -20.76
C ALA A 392 6.05 -9.53 -21.53
N TRP A 393 4.90 -9.59 -22.20
CA TRP A 393 4.54 -10.75 -23.03
C TRP A 393 4.43 -10.43 -24.52
N SER A 394 4.60 -9.17 -24.93
CA SER A 394 4.28 -8.72 -26.30
C SER A 394 2.86 -9.11 -26.74
N GLN A 395 1.93 -9.06 -25.80
CA GLN A 395 0.52 -9.45 -25.97
C GLN A 395 -0.42 -8.25 -25.78
N CYS A 396 -1.68 -8.42 -26.12
CA CYS A 396 -2.72 -7.42 -26.04
C CYS A 396 -3.88 -7.91 -25.18
N VAL A 397 -4.51 -6.99 -24.45
CA VAL A 397 -5.74 -7.29 -23.71
C VAL A 397 -6.90 -7.42 -24.69
N GLU A 398 -7.60 -8.54 -24.63
CA GLU A 398 -8.70 -8.86 -25.53
C GLU A 398 -9.89 -9.47 -24.81
N VAL A 399 -11.05 -9.40 -25.46
CA VAL A 399 -12.19 -10.24 -25.10
C VAL A 399 -12.06 -11.59 -25.80
N ARG A 400 -12.01 -12.66 -25.01
CA ARG A 400 -11.82 -14.04 -25.46
C ARG A 400 -12.81 -14.41 -26.57
N GLY A 401 -12.27 -14.86 -27.70
CA GLY A 401 -13.05 -15.32 -28.85
C GLY A 401 -13.95 -14.24 -29.47
N ALA A 402 -13.63 -12.95 -29.27
CA ALA A 402 -14.43 -11.83 -29.73
C ALA A 402 -15.92 -11.89 -29.30
N SER A 403 -16.19 -12.53 -28.15
CA SER A 403 -17.55 -12.68 -27.64
C SER A 403 -18.21 -11.32 -27.42
N THR A 404 -19.50 -11.24 -27.71
CA THR A 404 -20.34 -10.06 -27.43
C THR A 404 -21.21 -10.25 -26.19
N SER A 405 -21.04 -11.36 -25.47
CA SER A 405 -21.83 -11.69 -24.28
C SER A 405 -21.33 -10.95 -23.04
N SER A 406 -22.26 -10.54 -22.19
CA SER A 406 -21.97 -10.06 -20.83
C SER A 406 -21.41 -11.22 -19.99
N GLY A 407 -20.35 -10.95 -19.23
CA GLY A 407 -19.57 -11.93 -18.47
C GLY A 407 -18.46 -12.61 -19.28
N ALA A 408 -18.26 -12.27 -20.55
CA ALA A 408 -17.19 -12.88 -21.34
C ALA A 408 -15.81 -12.54 -20.77
N ALA A 409 -14.91 -13.52 -20.86
CA ALA A 409 -13.57 -13.44 -20.34
C ALA A 409 -12.71 -12.37 -21.05
N VAL A 410 -11.99 -11.57 -20.29
CA VAL A 410 -10.89 -10.71 -20.76
C VAL A 410 -9.55 -11.39 -20.49
N ASP A 411 -8.76 -11.56 -21.54
CA ASP A 411 -7.50 -12.30 -21.55
C ASP A 411 -6.39 -11.47 -22.19
N ARG A 412 -5.16 -11.96 -22.11
CA ARG A 412 -4.08 -11.52 -22.99
C ARG A 412 -3.94 -12.47 -24.18
N ALA A 413 -3.66 -11.93 -25.35
CA ALA A 413 -3.46 -12.70 -26.58
C ALA A 413 -2.46 -12.03 -27.52
N ALA A 414 -2.09 -12.71 -28.60
CA ALA A 414 -1.25 -12.10 -29.63
C ALA A 414 -1.94 -10.85 -30.21
N CYS A 415 -1.20 -9.77 -30.38
CA CYS A 415 -1.73 -8.52 -30.88
C CYS A 415 -2.04 -8.61 -32.39
N ASP A 416 -3.32 -8.50 -32.77
CA ASP A 416 -3.79 -8.53 -34.16
C ASP A 416 -4.63 -7.28 -34.53
N ARG A 417 -4.91 -6.40 -33.56
CA ARG A 417 -5.69 -5.15 -33.71
C ARG A 417 -7.16 -5.38 -34.08
N ALA A 418 -7.69 -6.59 -33.88
CA ALA A 418 -9.10 -6.88 -34.05
C ALA A 418 -9.97 -6.03 -33.11
N SER A 419 -11.26 -5.91 -33.44
CA SER A 419 -12.18 -5.04 -32.68
C SER A 419 -12.33 -5.44 -31.21
N ASN A 420 -12.18 -6.73 -30.89
CA ASN A 420 -12.18 -7.26 -29.52
C ASN A 420 -10.87 -6.98 -28.74
N GLN A 421 -9.82 -6.48 -29.39
CA GLN A 421 -8.58 -6.02 -28.75
C GLN A 421 -8.52 -4.48 -28.58
N ARG A 422 -9.51 -3.77 -29.13
CA ARG A 422 -9.57 -2.31 -29.05
C ARG A 422 -10.50 -1.87 -27.94
N TRP A 423 -10.05 -0.88 -27.17
CA TRP A 423 -10.72 -0.36 -25.99
C TRP A 423 -10.85 1.15 -26.06
N ARG A 424 -12.03 1.67 -25.73
CA ARG A 424 -12.36 3.09 -25.70
C ARG A 424 -12.51 3.57 -24.27
N PHE A 425 -11.76 4.60 -23.92
CA PHE A 425 -11.83 5.26 -22.62
C PHE A 425 -12.83 6.42 -22.71
N THR A 426 -13.83 6.39 -21.84
CA THR A 426 -14.85 7.44 -21.73
C THR A 426 -14.79 8.01 -20.32
N ALA A 427 -14.50 9.31 -20.19
CA ALA A 427 -14.49 9.96 -18.89
C ALA A 427 -15.90 9.93 -18.26
N ILE A 428 -15.97 9.77 -16.93
CA ILE A 428 -17.21 9.67 -16.16
C ILE A 428 -17.29 10.67 -15.02
#